data_AF-A0A7C2WMQ7-F1
#
_entry.id   AF-A0A7C2WMQ7-F1
#
_cell.length_a   1.000
_cell.length_b   1.000
_cell.length_c   1.000
_cell.angle_alpha   90.00
_cell.angle_beta   90.00
_cell.angle_gamma   90.00
#
_symmetry.space_group_name_H-M   'P 1'
#
loop_
_entity.id
_entity.type
_entity.pdbx_description
1 polymer ?
#
loop_
_entity_poly.entity_id
_entity_poly.type
_entity_poly.pdbx_seq_one_letter_code
_entity_poly.pdbx_strand_id
1 'polypeptide(L)'
;MITDNQIEEAFGRHLEAAYIADIVWPNATENLPPKPYLVVQHVPGIRRSPGLGAGGGEEVTGSFVVTVVTDVNKFSTQANDLAAEVMARFPRAVPIPCGDGKLRPGPQNPVALVAGRDGADWRQPVRIAYIATMR
;
A
#
# COMPACT_ATOMS: atom_id res chain seq x y z
N MET A 1 18.01 -3.20 -11.33
CA MET A 1 17.70 -2.35 -10.16
C MET A 1 16.20 -2.16 -10.15
N ILE A 2 15.54 -2.45 -9.03
CA ILE A 2 14.08 -2.19 -8.90
C ILE A 2 13.90 -0.71 -8.60
N THR A 3 13.05 0.02 -9.31
CA THR A 3 12.80 1.46 -9.06
C THR A 3 11.57 1.66 -8.18
N ASP A 4 11.44 2.84 -7.56
CA ASP A 4 10.27 3.15 -6.72
C ASP A 4 8.98 3.18 -7.56
N ASN A 5 9.05 3.65 -8.82
CA ASN A 5 7.95 3.58 -9.78
C ASN A 5 7.49 2.13 -10.03
N GLN A 6 8.43 1.19 -10.19
CA GLN A 6 8.06 -0.22 -10.37
C GLN A 6 7.37 -0.81 -9.14
N ILE A 7 7.77 -0.38 -7.94
CA ILE A 7 7.14 -0.79 -6.67
C ILE A 7 5.72 -0.21 -6.58
N GLU A 8 5.55 1.08 -6.88
CA GLU A 8 4.25 1.76 -6.87
C GLU A 8 3.30 1.17 -7.91
N GLU A 9 3.74 0.94 -9.14
CA GLU A 9 2.94 0.31 -10.19
C GLU A 9 2.53 -1.13 -9.80
N ALA A 10 3.46 -1.91 -9.26
CA ALA A 10 3.18 -3.28 -8.83
C ALA A 10 2.15 -3.31 -7.68
N PHE A 11 2.33 -2.44 -6.68
CA PHE A 11 1.41 -2.31 -5.56
C PHE A 11 0.03 -1.84 -6.03
N GLY A 12 0.00 -0.79 -6.87
CA GLY A 12 -1.19 -0.21 -7.46
C GLY A 12 -2.02 -1.23 -8.21
N ARG A 13 -1.43 -1.90 -9.21
CA ARG A 13 -2.11 -2.95 -9.99
C ARG A 13 -2.67 -4.07 -9.13
N HIS A 14 -1.93 -4.47 -8.09
CA HIS A 14 -2.38 -5.53 -7.19
C HIS A 14 -3.59 -5.10 -6.35
N LEU A 15 -3.60 -3.85 -5.89
CA LEU A 15 -4.71 -3.25 -5.15
C LEU A 15 -5.93 -3.02 -6.05
N GLU A 16 -5.74 -2.45 -7.26
CA GLU A 16 -6.79 -2.22 -8.26
C GLU A 16 -7.50 -3.51 -8.66
N ALA A 17 -6.76 -4.61 -8.80
CA ALA A 17 -7.33 -5.90 -9.17
C ALA A 17 -8.36 -6.45 -8.16
N ALA A 18 -8.39 -5.94 -6.92
CA ALA A 18 -9.39 -6.31 -5.92
C ALA A 18 -10.66 -5.44 -5.99
N TYR A 19 -10.59 -4.27 -6.62
CA TYR A 19 -11.68 -3.30 -6.73
C TYR A 19 -12.41 -3.03 -5.39
N ILE A 20 -11.65 -2.66 -4.36
CA ILE A 20 -12.21 -2.35 -3.03
C ILE A 20 -12.96 -1.01 -3.04
N ALA A 21 -12.32 0.02 -3.60
CA ALA A 21 -12.88 1.35 -3.87
C ALA A 21 -11.96 2.10 -4.84
N ASP A 22 -12.40 3.25 -5.34
CA ASP A 22 -11.59 4.09 -6.23
C ASP A 22 -10.30 4.52 -5.55
N ILE A 23 -9.18 4.45 -6.29
CA ILE A 23 -7.84 4.75 -5.78
C ILE A 23 -7.42 6.15 -6.22
N VAL A 24 -7.03 6.96 -5.25
CA VAL A 24 -6.46 8.30 -5.41
C VAL A 24 -4.98 8.24 -5.07
N TRP A 25 -4.14 8.54 -6.05
CA TRP A 25 -2.69 8.66 -5.87
C TRP A 25 -2.30 10.05 -5.32
N PRO A 26 -1.18 10.20 -4.59
CA PRO A 26 -0.85 11.44 -3.87
C PRO A 26 -0.68 12.69 -4.75
N ASN A 27 -0.40 12.49 -6.03
CA ASN A 27 -0.25 13.55 -7.02
C ASN A 27 -1.54 13.87 -7.79
N ALA A 28 -2.65 13.19 -7.50
CA ALA A 28 -3.95 13.51 -8.06
C ALA A 28 -4.54 14.73 -7.34
N THR A 29 -4.75 15.82 -8.08
CA THR A 29 -5.10 17.13 -7.50
C THR A 29 -6.52 17.60 -7.85
N GLU A 30 -7.24 16.90 -8.72
CA GLU A 30 -8.57 17.31 -9.18
C GLU A 30 -9.56 16.13 -9.22
N ASN A 31 -10.84 16.43 -8.94
CA ASN A 31 -11.98 15.50 -9.04
C ASN A 31 -11.83 14.20 -8.23
N LEU A 32 -11.74 14.33 -6.90
CA LEU A 32 -11.81 13.17 -6.02
C LEU A 32 -13.11 12.38 -6.27
N PRO A 33 -13.03 11.05 -6.32
CA PRO A 33 -14.21 10.21 -6.50
C PRO A 33 -15.17 10.36 -5.30
N PRO A 34 -16.46 10.01 -5.48
CA PRO A 34 -17.39 9.90 -4.37
C PRO A 34 -16.86 8.95 -3.30
N LYS A 35 -17.11 9.27 -2.03
CA LYS A 35 -16.76 8.37 -0.91
C LYS A 35 -17.59 7.08 -0.96
N PRO A 36 -17.02 5.92 -0.57
CA PRO A 36 -15.66 5.76 -0.05
C PRO A 36 -14.60 5.70 -1.16
N TYR A 37 -13.39 6.16 -0.86
CA TYR A 37 -12.23 6.03 -1.74
C TYR A 37 -10.96 5.73 -0.94
N LEU A 38 -9.91 5.28 -1.63
CA LEU A 38 -8.60 4.97 -1.04
C LEU A 38 -7.60 6.05 -1.42
N VAL A 39 -6.80 6.50 -0.46
CA VAL A 39 -5.58 7.29 -0.74
C VAL A 39 -4.38 6.40 -0.49
N VAL A 40 -3.50 6.26 -1.49
CA VAL A 40 -2.29 5.43 -1.37
C VAL A 40 -1.08 6.34 -1.20
N GLN A 41 -0.34 6.18 -0.11
CA GLN A 41 0.93 6.87 0.10
C GLN A 41 2.07 5.85 0.14
N HIS A 42 3.07 6.03 -0.72
CA HIS A 42 4.31 5.28 -0.66
C HIS A 42 5.26 5.90 0.37
N VAL A 43 5.81 5.08 1.26
CA VAL A 43 6.86 5.45 2.21
C VAL A 43 8.09 4.59 1.89
N PRO A 44 9.00 5.08 1.02
CA PRO A 44 10.21 4.35 0.66
C PRO A 44 11.06 4.09 1.90
N GLY A 45 11.65 2.91 1.99
CA GLY A 45 12.55 2.54 3.08
C GLY A 45 13.98 2.33 2.60
N ILE A 46 14.62 1.29 3.14
CA ILE A 46 16.06 1.07 2.97
C ILE A 46 16.31 0.21 1.74
N ARG A 47 17.23 0.64 0.88
CA ARG A 47 17.88 -0.19 -0.15
C ARG A 47 19.12 -0.86 0.40
N ARG A 48 19.21 -2.18 0.23
CA ARG A 48 20.37 -3.00 0.53
C ARG A 48 20.82 -3.68 -0.75
N SER A 49 22.03 -3.34 -1.18
CA SER A 49 22.74 -4.11 -2.19
C SER A 49 23.84 -4.88 -1.46
N PRO A 50 23.91 -6.21 -1.56
CA PRO A 50 25.05 -6.93 -1.04
C PRO A 50 26.30 -6.47 -1.80
N GLY A 51 27.38 -6.20 -1.07
CA GLY A 51 28.62 -5.68 -1.66
C GLY A 51 29.19 -6.62 -2.74
N LEU A 52 30.15 -6.11 -3.51
CA LEU A 52 30.76 -6.68 -4.74
C LEU A 52 31.20 -8.17 -4.73
N GLY A 53 31.09 -8.90 -3.61
CA GLY A 53 31.41 -10.33 -3.51
C GLY A 53 30.33 -11.21 -2.86
N ALA A 54 29.21 -10.65 -2.41
CA ALA A 54 28.09 -11.41 -1.87
C ALA A 54 27.03 -11.57 -2.97
N GLY A 55 26.87 -12.77 -3.51
CA GLY A 55 25.97 -13.09 -4.63
C GLY A 55 24.46 -12.98 -4.32
N GLY A 56 24.05 -11.99 -3.53
CA GLY A 56 22.64 -11.66 -3.30
C GLY A 56 22.14 -10.60 -4.28
N GLY A 57 20.84 -10.63 -4.57
CA GLY A 57 20.18 -9.56 -5.31
C GLY A 57 19.97 -8.30 -4.46
N GLU A 58 19.66 -7.18 -5.10
CA GLU A 58 19.20 -5.97 -4.43
C GLU A 58 17.88 -6.22 -3.68
N GLU A 59 17.81 -5.77 -2.42
CA GLU A 59 16.63 -5.77 -1.57
C GLU A 59 16.21 -4.33 -1.25
N VAL A 60 14.94 -4.01 -1.45
CA VAL A 60 14.35 -2.72 -1.08
C VAL A 60 13.22 -2.98 -0.09
N THR A 61 13.30 -2.38 1.09
CA THR A 61 12.24 -2.46 2.10
C THR A 61 11.53 -1.12 2.21
N GLY A 62 10.28 -1.13 2.65
CA GLY A 62 9.49 0.09 2.84
C GLY A 62 8.08 -0.23 3.28
N SER A 63 7.18 0.74 3.16
CA SER A 63 5.76 0.52 3.41
C SER A 63 4.86 1.37 2.54
N PHE A 64 3.65 0.89 2.29
CA PHE A 64 2.54 1.71 1.82
C PHE A 64 1.60 2.02 2.98
N VAL A 65 1.04 3.22 2.99
CA VAL A 65 -0.10 3.57 3.82
C VAL A 65 -1.30 3.76 2.90
N VAL A 66 -2.29 2.89 3.03
CA VAL A 66 -3.57 3.00 2.33
C VAL A 66 -4.58 3.56 3.31
N THR A 67 -5.09 4.76 3.04
CA THR A 67 -6.10 5.41 3.87
C THR A 67 -7.47 5.23 3.23
N VAL A 68 -8.36 4.54 3.93
CA VAL A 68 -9.78 4.51 3.57
C VAL A 68 -10.41 5.83 4.02
N VAL A 69 -11.05 6.52 3.08
CA VAL A 69 -11.75 7.78 3.33
C VAL A 69 -13.26 7.56 3.22
N THR A 70 -13.99 7.86 4.29
CA THR A 70 -15.46 7.74 4.36
C THR A 70 -16.12 9.01 4.91
N ASP A 71 -17.45 9.05 4.95
CA ASP A 71 -18.19 10.15 5.58
C ASP A 71 -18.03 10.17 7.11
N VAL A 72 -17.97 11.37 7.69
CA VAL A 72 -18.10 11.58 9.14
C VAL A 72 -19.55 11.39 9.61
N ASN A 73 -19.75 11.26 10.92
CA ASN A 73 -21.06 11.10 11.58
C ASN A 73 -21.85 9.84 11.18
N LYS A 74 -21.21 8.92 10.48
CA LYS A 74 -21.61 7.52 10.37
C LYS A 74 -20.71 6.72 11.30
N PHE A 75 -21.19 5.59 11.83
CA PHE A 75 -20.33 4.67 12.57
C PHE A 75 -19.09 4.32 11.72
N SER A 76 -17.94 4.06 12.35
CA SER A 76 -16.70 3.72 11.64
C SER A 76 -16.73 2.35 10.94
N THR A 77 -17.87 1.64 10.98
CA THR A 77 -18.09 0.32 10.40
C THR A 77 -17.61 0.23 8.94
N GLN A 78 -18.08 1.10 8.05
CA GLN A 78 -17.68 1.05 6.63
C GLN A 78 -16.17 1.25 6.45
N ALA A 79 -15.56 2.15 7.22
CA ALA A 79 -14.12 2.38 7.15
C ALA A 79 -13.32 1.16 7.66
N ASN A 80 -13.80 0.52 8.72
CA ASN A 80 -13.19 -0.67 9.30
C ASN A 80 -13.31 -1.88 8.37
N ASP A 81 -14.47 -2.08 7.75
CA ASP A 81 -14.72 -3.21 6.84
C ASP A 81 -13.82 -3.10 5.60
N LEU A 82 -13.79 -1.94 4.95
CA LEU A 82 -12.91 -1.69 3.80
C LEU A 82 -11.42 -1.78 4.18
N ALA A 83 -11.04 -1.32 5.38
CA ALA A 83 -9.67 -1.48 5.88
C ALA A 83 -9.31 -2.96 6.05
N ALA A 84 -10.24 -3.79 6.52
CA ALA A 84 -10.03 -5.24 6.62
C ALA A 84 -9.87 -5.89 5.24
N GLU A 85 -10.64 -5.47 4.24
CA GLU A 85 -10.50 -5.91 2.85
C GLU A 85 -9.13 -5.53 2.26
N VAL A 86 -8.67 -4.30 2.49
CA VAL A 86 -7.33 -3.85 2.09
C VAL A 86 -6.27 -4.75 2.74
N MET A 87 -6.36 -5.02 4.04
CA MET A 87 -5.41 -5.90 4.73
C MET A 87 -5.43 -7.32 4.17
N ALA A 88 -6.61 -7.88 3.89
CA ALA A 88 -6.76 -9.22 3.34
C ALA A 88 -6.15 -9.37 1.94
N ARG A 89 -6.01 -8.27 1.19
CA ARG A 89 -5.41 -8.28 -0.14
C ARG A 89 -3.90 -8.48 -0.16
N PHE A 90 -3.22 -8.27 0.98
CA PHE A 90 -1.76 -8.40 1.09
C PHE A 90 -1.34 -9.55 2.03
N PRO A 91 -1.68 -10.81 1.70
CA PRO A 91 -1.22 -11.96 2.47
C PRO A 91 0.28 -12.19 2.23
N ARG A 92 1.02 -12.47 3.30
CA ARG A 92 2.49 -12.61 3.30
C ARG A 92 3.08 -13.56 2.24
N ALA A 93 2.32 -14.58 1.85
CA ALA A 93 2.79 -15.66 0.97
C ALA A 93 2.71 -15.34 -0.53
N VAL A 94 2.06 -14.24 -0.93
CA VAL A 94 1.79 -13.96 -2.36
C VAL A 94 2.81 -12.95 -2.89
N PRO A 95 3.77 -13.39 -3.72
CA PRO A 95 4.64 -12.44 -4.42
C PRO A 95 3.87 -11.75 -5.54
N ILE A 96 4.08 -10.45 -5.64
CA ILE A 96 3.53 -9.57 -6.67
C ILE A 96 4.65 -9.29 -7.68
N PRO A 97 4.44 -9.49 -8.99
CA PRO A 97 5.42 -9.12 -10.02
C PRO A 97 5.81 -7.64 -9.92
N CYS A 98 7.10 -7.32 -9.94
CA CYS A 98 7.61 -5.95 -9.80
C CYS A 98 8.89 -5.75 -10.64
N GLY A 99 8.74 -5.22 -11.86
CA GLY A 99 9.82 -5.18 -12.84
C GLY A 99 10.36 -6.59 -13.11
N ASP A 100 11.68 -6.75 -13.09
CA ASP A 100 12.37 -8.06 -13.20
C ASP A 100 12.40 -8.85 -11.89
N GLY A 101 11.82 -8.29 -10.82
CA GLY A 101 11.83 -8.84 -9.46
C GLY A 101 10.44 -9.16 -8.93
N LYS A 102 10.35 -9.23 -7.60
CA LYS A 102 9.11 -9.50 -6.88
C LYS A 102 8.96 -8.56 -5.70
N LEU A 103 7.77 -8.01 -5.53
CA LEU A 103 7.31 -7.34 -4.33
C LEU A 103 6.60 -8.37 -3.43
N ARG A 104 6.86 -8.36 -2.13
CA ARG A 104 6.17 -9.21 -1.15
C ARG A 104 5.76 -8.38 0.05
N PRO A 105 4.62 -8.68 0.70
CA PRO A 105 4.36 -8.10 2.01
C PRO A 105 5.49 -8.44 2.97
N GLY A 106 5.84 -7.46 3.81
CA GLY A 106 6.93 -7.54 4.75
C GLY A 106 6.68 -8.57 5.87
N PRO A 107 7.60 -8.70 6.84
CA PRO A 107 7.47 -9.65 7.93
C PRO A 107 6.30 -9.31 8.87
N GLN A 108 5.87 -8.05 8.89
CA GLN A 108 4.72 -7.58 9.64
C GLN A 108 3.46 -7.72 8.78
N ASN A 109 2.39 -8.29 9.35
CA ASN A 109 1.08 -8.27 8.71
C ASN A 109 0.61 -6.82 8.50
N PRO A 110 -0.23 -6.56 7.49
CA PRO A 110 -0.94 -5.30 7.36
C PRO A 110 -1.65 -4.95 8.67
N VAL A 111 -1.61 -3.67 9.04
CA VAL A 111 -2.15 -3.20 10.32
C VAL A 111 -2.92 -1.90 10.15
N ALA A 112 -4.13 -1.86 10.69
CA ALA A 112 -4.88 -0.62 10.83
C ALA A 112 -4.18 0.30 11.84
N LEU A 113 -3.93 1.55 11.44
CA LEU A 113 -3.37 2.59 12.28
C LEU A 113 -4.51 3.39 12.95
N VAL A 114 -4.12 4.37 13.78
CA VAL A 114 -5.09 5.23 14.49
C VAL A 114 -5.96 5.96 13.47
N ALA A 115 -7.27 5.72 13.54
CA ALA A 115 -8.27 6.42 12.75
C ALA A 115 -8.50 7.83 13.28
N GLY A 116 -8.91 8.74 12.41
CA GLY A 116 -9.18 10.10 12.82
C GLY A 116 -10.09 10.83 11.86
N ARG A 117 -10.68 11.91 12.39
CA ARG A 117 -11.42 12.88 11.59
C ARG A 117 -10.45 13.88 10.98
N ASP A 118 -10.66 14.18 9.71
CA ASP A 118 -10.00 15.26 8.98
C ASP A 118 -11.06 16.08 8.24
N GLY A 119 -11.44 17.23 8.78
CA GLY A 119 -12.52 18.06 8.22
C GLY A 119 -13.87 17.32 8.13
N ALA A 120 -14.34 17.07 6.91
CA ALA A 120 -15.57 16.33 6.60
C ALA A 120 -15.33 14.83 6.35
N ASP A 121 -14.10 14.36 6.51
CA ASP A 121 -13.67 13.01 6.19
C ASP A 121 -13.36 12.22 7.46
N TRP A 122 -13.77 10.96 7.48
CA TRP A 122 -13.24 9.98 8.39
C TRP A 122 -12.14 9.19 7.68
N ARG A 123 -10.98 9.07 8.31
CA ARG A 123 -9.79 8.44 7.73
C ARG A 123 -9.36 7.24 8.55
N GLN A 124 -9.34 6.07 7.93
CA GLN A 124 -8.81 4.83 8.50
C GLN A 124 -7.55 4.41 7.74
N PRO A 125 -6.35 4.75 8.25
CA PRO A 125 -5.09 4.33 7.64
C PRO A 125 -4.80 2.85 7.89
N VAL A 126 -4.22 2.18 6.90
CA VAL A 126 -3.71 0.81 6.94
C VAL A 126 -2.27 0.82 6.45
N ARG A 127 -1.34 0.33 7.27
CA ARG A 127 0.07 0.21 6.90
C ARG A 127 0.36 -1.20 6.38
N ILE A 128 0.99 -1.28 5.20
CA ILE A 128 1.43 -2.51 4.57
C ILE A 128 2.94 -2.40 4.34
N ALA A 129 3.74 -3.10 5.15
CA ALA A 129 5.17 -3.21 4.91
C ALA A 129 5.45 -4.05 3.66
N TYR A 130 6.54 -3.79 2.96
CA TYR A 130 6.96 -4.59 1.80
C TYR A 130 8.46 -4.89 1.80
N ILE A 131 8.81 -5.92 1.04
CA ILE A 131 10.17 -6.24 0.61
C ILE A 131 10.12 -6.48 -0.91
N ALA A 132 10.91 -5.72 -1.67
CA ALA A 132 11.11 -5.92 -3.10
C ALA A 132 12.50 -6.51 -3.33
N THR A 133 12.59 -7.59 -4.11
CA THR A 133 13.86 -8.26 -4.44
C THR A 133 14.01 -8.49 -5.93
N MET A 134 15.21 -8.27 -6.46
CA MET A 134 15.57 -8.68 -7.82
C MET A 134 15.57 -10.21 -7.92
N ARG A 135 15.30 -10.74 -9.12
CA ARG A 135 15.38 -12.18 -9.41
C ARG A 135 16.82 -12.64 -9.59
#